data_AF-A0A6J7BVQ2-F1
#
_entry.id   AF-A0A6J7BVQ2-F1
#
_cell.length_a   1.000
_cell.length_b   1.000
_cell.length_c   1.000
_cell.angle_alpha   90.00
_cell.angle_beta   90.00
_cell.angle_gamma   90.00
#
_symmetry.space_group_name_H-M   'P 1'
#
loop_
_entity.id
_entity.type
_entity.pdbx_description
1 polymer ?
#
loop_
_entity_poly.entity_id
_entity_poly.type
_entity_poly.pdbx_seq_one_letter_code
_entity_poly.pdbx_strand_id
1 'polypeptide(L)'
;MPQPLDYLIADIAKRHGRLRVGQAHSYIRCEDEAIVQQILHDKKCEHLRLRKIAPTVLVSEFELTEVISELREFGYLPAAENAGGVLLSQPNLRRAKSRPKPPRIISDFTAPKEAVVLSAVKAVKTGDRSRKVEPIVPGTSANETLSLLNQYIEEQSSLMIAYADTNGGVTNRIIQPVSISLGTLTARDHVTGELTQFRIPRITGVAPAPAE
;
A
#
# COMPACT_ATOMS: atom_id res chain seq x y z
N MET A 1 74.07 -25.26 24.20
CA MET A 1 73.38 -25.49 22.91
C MET A 1 74.14 -24.74 21.83
N PRO A 2 74.18 -25.23 20.57
CA PRO A 2 74.72 -24.46 19.46
C PRO A 2 73.87 -23.19 19.23
N GLN A 3 74.51 -22.03 19.11
CA GLN A 3 73.86 -20.72 18.99
C GLN A 3 72.75 -20.62 17.91
N PRO A 4 72.85 -21.27 16.73
CA PRO A 4 71.78 -21.22 15.72
C PRO A 4 70.46 -21.89 16.14
N LEU A 5 70.53 -22.93 16.98
CA LEU A 5 69.33 -23.64 17.48
C LEU A 5 68.55 -22.79 18.47
N ASP A 6 69.24 -22.06 19.36
CA ASP A 6 68.60 -21.16 20.32
C ASP A 6 67.81 -20.05 19.61
N TYR A 7 68.35 -19.52 18.50
CA TYR A 7 67.65 -18.53 17.68
C TYR A 7 66.38 -19.11 17.02
N LEU A 8 66.48 -20.29 16.42
CA LEU A 8 65.33 -20.95 15.79
C LEU A 8 64.22 -21.27 16.80
N ILE A 9 64.58 -21.76 17.99
CA ILE A 9 63.63 -22.03 19.07
C ILE A 9 62.96 -20.75 19.53
N ALA A 10 63.72 -19.67 19.76
CA ALA A 10 63.17 -18.38 20.16
C ALA A 10 62.22 -17.80 19.09
N ASP A 11 62.53 -17.97 17.81
CA ASP A 11 61.71 -17.47 16.70
C ASP A 11 60.45 -18.32 16.47
N ILE A 12 60.53 -19.64 16.64
CA ILE A 12 59.35 -20.52 16.62
C ILE A 12 58.48 -20.27 17.85
N ALA A 13 59.05 -20.13 19.04
CA ALA A 13 58.31 -19.83 20.25
C ALA A 13 57.55 -18.49 20.16
N LYS A 14 58.14 -17.48 19.51
CA LYS A 14 57.47 -16.19 19.23
C LYS A 14 56.30 -16.30 18.26
N ARG A 15 56.36 -17.24 17.30
CA ARG A 15 55.32 -17.46 16.27
C ARG A 15 54.24 -18.44 16.72
N HIS A 16 54.62 -19.42 17.53
CA HIS A 16 53.73 -20.46 18.03
C HIS A 16 52.63 -19.87 18.90
N GLY A 17 51.37 -20.24 18.64
CA GLY A 17 50.22 -19.79 19.43
C GLY A 17 49.76 -18.34 19.17
N ARG A 18 50.35 -17.63 18.19
CA ARG A 18 49.81 -16.33 17.72
C ARG A 18 48.44 -16.47 17.08
N LEU A 19 48.24 -17.53 16.31
CA LEU A 19 46.94 -17.91 15.78
C LEU A 19 46.31 -18.93 16.71
N ARG A 20 45.08 -18.66 17.13
CA ARG A 20 44.28 -19.54 17.97
C ARG A 20 43.02 -19.89 17.21
N VAL A 21 42.73 -21.18 17.13
CA VAL A 21 41.50 -21.71 16.55
C VAL A 21 40.69 -22.32 17.67
N GLY A 22 39.39 -22.06 17.67
CA GLY A 22 38.44 -22.65 18.62
C GLY A 22 37.13 -22.94 17.91
N GLN A 23 36.35 -23.87 18.46
CA GLN A 23 35.01 -24.17 17.97
C GLN A 23 34.01 -23.15 18.54
N ALA A 24 33.05 -22.75 17.70
CA ALA A 24 31.88 -21.98 18.09
C ALA A 24 30.73 -22.41 17.17
N HIS A 25 29.58 -22.74 17.76
CA HIS A 25 28.38 -23.16 17.01
C HIS A 25 27.56 -21.95 16.55
N SER A 26 27.60 -20.84 17.30
CA SER A 26 26.95 -19.59 16.95
C SER A 26 27.72 -18.38 17.46
N TYR A 27 27.43 -17.21 16.87
CA TYR A 27 27.98 -15.93 17.28
C TYR A 27 26.87 -14.89 17.40
N ILE A 28 27.12 -13.87 18.21
CA ILE A 28 26.26 -12.70 18.38
C ILE A 28 27.10 -11.49 18.00
N ARG A 29 26.62 -10.70 17.05
CA ARG A 29 27.20 -9.41 16.66
C ARG A 29 26.24 -8.29 17.06
N CYS A 30 26.76 -7.24 17.66
CA CYS A 30 26.00 -6.05 17.98
C CYS A 30 26.87 -4.81 17.73
N GLU A 31 26.31 -3.76 17.12
CA GLU A 31 27.05 -2.51 16.90
C GLU A 31 27.32 -1.75 18.20
N ASP A 32 26.51 -1.98 19.23
CA ASP A 32 26.63 -1.36 20.54
C ASP A 32 27.36 -2.28 21.54
N GLU A 33 28.54 -1.86 21.99
CA GLU A 33 29.32 -2.57 23.00
C GLU A 33 28.62 -2.63 24.37
N ALA A 34 27.76 -1.66 24.70
CA ALA A 34 27.02 -1.66 25.97
C ALA A 34 26.06 -2.86 26.05
N ILE A 35 25.35 -3.17 24.96
CA ILE A 35 24.47 -4.34 24.88
C ILE A 35 25.28 -5.63 25.00
N VAL A 36 26.47 -5.70 24.38
CA VAL A 36 27.36 -6.86 24.50
C VAL A 36 27.78 -7.08 25.96
N GLN A 37 28.16 -6.00 26.66
CA GLN A 37 28.48 -6.08 28.09
C GLN A 37 27.27 -6.48 28.93
N GLN A 38 26.09 -5.93 28.62
CA GLN A 38 24.86 -6.26 29.32
C GLN A 38 24.54 -7.75 29.22
N ILE A 39 24.53 -8.31 28.01
CA ILE A 39 24.25 -9.73 27.77
C ILE A 39 25.28 -10.62 28.49
N LEU A 40 26.56 -10.23 28.47
CA LEU A 40 27.63 -10.99 29.11
C LEU A 40 27.50 -11.06 30.64
N HIS A 41 26.92 -10.04 31.28
CA HIS A 41 26.74 -9.97 32.74
C HIS A 41 25.32 -10.35 33.19
N ASP A 42 24.41 -10.66 32.25
CA ASP A 42 23.06 -11.07 32.57
C ASP A 42 23.05 -12.51 33.07
N LYS A 43 22.67 -12.71 34.34
CA LYS A 43 22.57 -14.04 34.95
C LYS A 43 21.62 -14.96 34.20
N LYS A 44 20.64 -14.40 33.50
CA LYS A 44 19.71 -15.18 32.67
C LYS A 44 20.40 -15.83 31.48
N CYS A 45 21.53 -15.29 31.01
CA CYS A 45 22.26 -15.81 29.85
C CYS A 45 23.47 -16.68 30.23
N GLU A 46 23.69 -16.96 31.52
CA GLU A 46 24.88 -17.68 31.99
C GLU A 46 24.99 -19.10 31.41
N HIS A 47 23.85 -19.79 31.23
CA HIS A 47 23.82 -21.13 30.65
C HIS A 47 24.20 -21.16 29.16
N LEU A 48 24.10 -20.03 28.43
CA LEU A 48 24.51 -19.91 27.03
C LEU A 48 26.03 -19.90 26.84
N ARG A 49 26.81 -19.92 27.94
CA ARG A 49 28.29 -19.99 27.95
C ARG A 49 28.95 -18.98 27.02
N LEU A 50 28.43 -17.75 27.03
CA LEU A 50 28.88 -16.69 26.13
C LEU A 50 30.31 -16.28 26.45
N ARG A 51 31.14 -16.17 25.40
CA ARG A 51 32.52 -15.70 25.49
C ARG A 51 32.74 -14.53 24.55
N LYS A 52 33.30 -13.44 25.08
CA LYS A 52 33.69 -12.27 24.28
C LYS A 52 34.97 -12.55 23.50
N ILE A 53 34.94 -12.38 22.18
CA ILE A 53 36.10 -12.55 21.29
C ILE A 53 36.52 -11.24 20.59
N ALA A 54 35.62 -10.25 20.56
CA ALA A 54 35.89 -8.89 20.13
C ALA A 54 34.98 -7.91 20.90
N PRO A 55 35.20 -6.59 20.85
CA PRO A 55 34.34 -5.59 21.52
C PRO A 55 32.84 -5.76 21.23
N THR A 56 32.51 -6.08 19.97
CA THR A 56 31.16 -6.16 19.42
C THR A 56 30.69 -7.60 19.13
N VAL A 57 31.46 -8.62 19.55
CA VAL A 57 31.20 -10.02 19.17
C VAL A 57 31.33 -10.97 20.35
N LEU A 58 30.27 -11.76 20.56
CA LEU A 58 30.23 -12.92 21.46
C LEU A 58 30.15 -14.21 20.65
N VAL A 59 30.66 -15.30 21.21
CA VAL A 59 30.48 -16.66 20.69
C VAL A 59 29.84 -17.56 21.73
N SER A 60 29.10 -18.55 21.26
CA SER A 60 28.47 -19.59 22.07
C SER A 60 28.78 -20.99 21.53
N GLU A 61 28.78 -21.97 22.43
CA GLU A 61 28.87 -23.40 22.10
C GLU A 61 27.51 -23.98 21.68
N PHE A 62 26.42 -23.23 21.81
CA PHE A 62 25.06 -23.66 21.47
C PHE A 62 24.68 -23.30 20.04
N GLU A 63 23.71 -24.04 19.51
CA GLU A 63 23.18 -23.89 18.15
C GLU A 63 22.43 -22.56 17.97
N LEU A 64 22.46 -22.03 16.75
CA LEU A 64 21.89 -20.71 16.42
C LEU A 64 20.42 -20.56 16.87
N THR A 65 19.61 -21.59 16.66
CA THR A 65 18.17 -21.56 16.98
C THR A 65 17.90 -21.47 18.48
N GLU A 66 18.73 -22.14 19.29
CA GLU A 66 18.61 -22.16 20.75
C GLU A 66 18.99 -20.81 21.33
N VAL A 67 20.15 -20.26 20.91
CA VAL A 67 20.60 -18.92 21.32
C VAL A 67 19.56 -17.85 20.96
N ILE A 68 18.96 -17.91 19.77
CA ILE A 68 17.90 -16.96 19.37
C ILE A 68 16.66 -17.10 20.26
N SER A 69 16.24 -18.32 20.58
CA SER A 69 15.05 -18.56 21.42
C SER A 69 15.25 -18.01 22.82
N GLU A 70 16.35 -18.38 23.46
CA GLU A 70 16.70 -17.98 24.84
C GLU A 70 16.85 -16.46 24.97
N LEU A 71 17.58 -15.82 24.03
CA LEU A 71 17.71 -14.37 24.03
C LEU A 71 16.35 -13.65 23.91
N ARG A 72 15.40 -14.21 23.13
CA ARG A 72 14.03 -13.67 23.04
C ARG A 72 13.25 -13.84 24.34
N GLU A 73 13.40 -14.97 25.01
CA GLU A 73 12.77 -15.21 26.32
C GLU A 73 13.27 -14.23 27.38
N PHE A 74 14.52 -13.77 27.27
CA PHE A 74 15.10 -12.76 28.17
C PHE A 74 14.85 -11.31 27.74
N GLY A 75 14.10 -11.09 26.66
CA GLY A 75 13.69 -9.76 26.20
C GLY A 75 14.66 -9.09 25.23
N TYR A 76 15.72 -9.78 24.79
CA TYR A 76 16.55 -9.33 23.67
C TYR A 76 15.86 -9.67 22.35
N LEU A 77 16.15 -8.90 21.29
CA LEU A 77 15.51 -9.05 19.98
C LEU A 77 16.54 -9.40 18.90
N PRO A 78 17.17 -10.59 18.95
CA PRO A 78 18.16 -10.98 17.96
C PRO A 78 17.52 -11.27 16.60
N ALA A 79 18.23 -10.86 15.55
CA ALA A 79 17.97 -11.26 14.17
C ALA A 79 18.95 -12.37 13.77
N ALA A 80 18.50 -13.33 12.98
CA ALA A 80 19.38 -14.36 12.44
C ALA A 80 20.20 -13.78 11.28
N GLU A 81 21.47 -14.15 11.19
CA GLU A 81 22.35 -13.85 10.05
C GLU A 81 22.65 -15.16 9.30
N ASN A 82 22.80 -15.08 7.98
CA ASN A 82 23.29 -16.22 7.19
C ASN A 82 24.84 -16.29 7.23
N ALA A 83 25.41 -17.31 6.61
CA ALA A 83 26.87 -17.49 6.55
C ALA A 83 27.63 -16.32 5.88
N GLY A 84 26.94 -15.49 5.09
CA GLY A 84 27.49 -14.28 4.47
C GLY A 84 27.31 -13.00 5.29
N GLY A 85 26.77 -13.07 6.51
CA GLY A 85 26.48 -11.90 7.35
C GLY A 85 25.26 -11.08 6.89
N VAL A 86 24.42 -11.64 6.02
CA VAL A 86 23.17 -10.99 5.61
C VAL A 86 22.08 -11.36 6.60
N LEU A 87 21.39 -10.33 7.11
CA LEU A 87 20.25 -10.51 7.99
C LEU A 87 19.15 -11.32 7.29
N LEU A 88 18.82 -12.45 7.91
CA LEU A 88 17.67 -13.26 7.56
C LEU A 88 16.43 -12.56 8.14
N SER A 89 15.84 -11.67 7.33
CA SER A 89 14.47 -11.23 7.59
C SER A 89 13.59 -12.47 7.55
N GLN A 90 12.97 -12.82 8.67
CA GLN A 90 11.98 -13.89 8.68
C GLN A 90 10.95 -13.56 7.58
N PRO A 91 10.67 -14.46 6.62
CA PRO A 91 9.61 -14.21 5.67
C PRO A 91 8.36 -13.95 6.50
N ASN A 92 7.80 -12.73 6.36
CA ASN A 92 6.69 -12.18 7.13
C ASN A 92 5.88 -13.28 7.79
N LEU A 93 5.94 -13.35 9.14
CA LEU A 93 5.10 -14.20 9.98
C LEU A 93 3.82 -14.52 9.23
N ARG A 94 3.68 -15.79 8.80
CA ARG A 94 2.55 -16.24 7.99
C ARG A 94 1.31 -15.58 8.56
N ARG A 95 0.76 -14.62 7.82
CA ARG A 95 -0.47 -13.91 8.19
C ARG A 95 -1.42 -14.98 8.71
N ALA A 96 -2.00 -14.77 9.89
CA ALA A 96 -2.91 -15.74 10.49
C ALA A 96 -3.75 -16.39 9.38
N LYS A 97 -3.65 -17.72 9.22
CA LYS A 97 -4.38 -18.44 8.17
C LYS A 97 -5.80 -17.89 8.22
N SER A 98 -6.27 -17.33 7.10
CA SER A 98 -7.62 -16.80 7.06
C SER A 98 -8.54 -17.87 7.62
N ARG A 99 -9.35 -17.50 8.63
CA ARG A 99 -10.29 -18.44 9.24
C ARG A 99 -10.99 -19.18 8.09
N PRO A 100 -11.02 -20.52 8.07
CA PRO A 100 -11.68 -21.25 6.99
C PRO A 100 -13.09 -20.69 6.84
N LYS A 101 -13.43 -20.26 5.61
CA LYS A 101 -14.79 -19.77 5.33
C LYS A 101 -15.75 -20.89 5.75
N PRO A 102 -16.83 -20.57 6.48
CA PRO A 102 -17.82 -21.57 6.80
C PRO A 102 -18.29 -22.25 5.51
N PRO A 103 -18.56 -23.57 5.52
CA PRO A 103 -19.03 -24.27 4.34
C PRO A 103 -20.28 -23.55 3.84
N ARG A 104 -20.34 -23.32 2.52
CA ARG A 104 -21.55 -22.79 1.90
C ARG A 104 -22.65 -23.80 2.16
N ILE A 105 -23.63 -23.43 2.99
CA ILE A 105 -24.86 -24.20 3.15
C ILE A 105 -25.50 -24.21 1.76
N ILE A 106 -25.45 -25.35 1.08
CA ILE A 106 -26.25 -25.59 -0.11
C ILE A 106 -27.66 -25.82 0.43
N SER A 107 -28.37 -24.73 0.68
CA SER A 107 -29.82 -24.80 0.88
C SER A 107 -30.45 -25.14 -0.47
N ASP A 108 -31.41 -26.06 -0.49
CA ASP A 108 -32.27 -26.26 -1.65
C ASP A 108 -33.01 -24.94 -1.93
N PHE A 109 -32.57 -24.24 -2.97
CA PHE A 109 -33.19 -22.99 -3.38
C PHE A 109 -34.59 -23.31 -3.89
N THR A 110 -35.61 -22.98 -3.11
CA THR A 110 -36.98 -22.96 -3.62
C THR A 110 -37.06 -21.86 -4.68
N ALA A 111 -37.47 -22.22 -5.89
CA ALA A 111 -37.60 -21.26 -6.98
C ALA A 111 -38.55 -20.11 -6.54
N PRO A 112 -38.16 -18.83 -6.76
CA PRO A 112 -39.00 -17.71 -6.41
C PRO A 112 -40.33 -17.78 -7.16
N LYS A 113 -41.43 -17.40 -6.49
CA LYS A 113 -42.77 -17.31 -7.12
C LYS A 113 -42.72 -16.34 -8.31
N GLU A 114 -43.41 -16.66 -9.40
CA GLU A 114 -43.42 -15.86 -10.66
C GLU A 114 -43.72 -14.37 -10.43
N ALA A 115 -44.59 -14.04 -9.47
CA ALA A 115 -44.90 -12.65 -9.13
C ALA A 115 -43.67 -11.84 -8.70
N VAL A 116 -42.75 -12.45 -7.96
CA VAL A 116 -41.50 -11.80 -7.50
C VAL A 116 -40.58 -11.58 -8.69
N VAL A 117 -40.46 -12.58 -9.57
CA VAL A 117 -39.66 -12.49 -10.80
C VAL A 117 -40.19 -11.37 -11.71
N LEU A 118 -41.50 -11.31 -11.93
CA LEU A 118 -42.14 -10.27 -12.73
C LEU A 118 -41.92 -8.87 -12.14
N SER A 119 -42.00 -8.73 -10.82
CA SER A 119 -41.75 -7.45 -10.14
C SER A 119 -40.29 -7.00 -10.30
N ALA A 120 -39.33 -7.92 -10.20
CA ALA A 120 -37.91 -7.65 -10.36
C ALA A 120 -37.58 -7.28 -11.82
N VAL A 121 -38.13 -8.01 -12.79
CA VAL A 121 -37.96 -7.70 -14.22
C VAL A 121 -38.56 -6.33 -14.55
N LYS A 122 -39.71 -5.97 -13.97
CA LYS A 122 -40.31 -4.65 -14.15
C LYS A 122 -39.41 -3.55 -13.55
N ALA A 123 -38.85 -3.77 -12.36
CA ALA A 123 -37.93 -2.83 -11.73
C ALA A 123 -36.64 -2.64 -12.55
N VAL A 124 -36.05 -3.73 -13.07
CA VAL A 124 -34.86 -3.67 -13.95
C VAL A 124 -35.19 -2.96 -15.26
N LYS A 125 -36.30 -3.29 -15.93
CA LYS A 125 -36.71 -2.60 -17.17
C LYS A 125 -37.02 -1.12 -16.95
N THR A 126 -37.53 -0.73 -15.78
CA THR A 126 -37.69 0.68 -15.41
C THR A 126 -36.31 1.34 -15.23
N GLY A 127 -35.38 0.70 -14.52
CA GLY A 127 -34.01 1.18 -14.35
C GLY A 127 -33.22 1.32 -15.66
N ASP A 128 -33.33 0.35 -16.57
CA ASP A 128 -32.69 0.40 -17.88
C ASP A 128 -33.30 1.48 -18.80
N ARG A 129 -34.61 1.74 -18.68
CA ARG A 129 -35.26 2.87 -19.38
C ARG A 129 -34.84 4.23 -18.82
N SER A 130 -34.55 4.31 -17.53
CA SER A 130 -33.96 5.51 -16.90
C SER A 130 -32.49 5.70 -17.29
N ARG A 131 -31.79 4.61 -17.63
CA ARG A 131 -30.43 4.61 -18.18
C ARG A 131 -30.39 4.83 -19.70
N LYS A 132 -31.42 5.44 -20.27
CA LYS A 132 -31.43 5.93 -21.66
C LYS A 132 -30.21 6.83 -21.84
N VAL A 133 -29.19 6.26 -22.48
CA VAL A 133 -28.04 6.86 -23.16
C VAL A 133 -27.97 8.36 -22.92
N GLU A 134 -27.24 8.78 -21.89
CA GLU A 134 -26.81 10.18 -21.81
C GLU A 134 -25.98 10.43 -23.09
N PRO A 135 -26.40 11.37 -23.96
CA PRO A 135 -25.72 11.59 -25.23
C PRO A 135 -24.27 12.00 -24.96
N ILE A 136 -23.31 11.31 -25.56
CA ILE A 136 -21.90 11.60 -25.38
C ILE A 136 -21.63 13.01 -25.90
N VAL A 137 -21.42 13.97 -25.01
CA VAL A 137 -21.01 15.32 -25.36
C VAL A 137 -19.51 15.27 -25.70
N PRO A 138 -19.10 15.60 -26.94
CA PRO A 138 -17.69 15.63 -27.30
C PRO A 138 -16.91 16.58 -26.39
N GLY A 139 -15.68 16.21 -26.05
CA GLY A 139 -14.81 17.10 -25.28
C GLY A 139 -14.45 18.34 -26.10
N THR A 140 -14.64 19.53 -25.52
CA THR A 140 -14.30 20.81 -26.16
C THR A 140 -13.04 21.39 -25.51
N SER A 141 -12.21 22.09 -26.28
CA SER A 141 -11.11 22.86 -25.69
C SER A 141 -11.65 24.04 -24.87
N ALA A 142 -10.83 24.61 -23.98
CA ALA A 142 -11.27 25.73 -23.13
C ALA A 142 -11.73 26.95 -23.95
N ASN A 143 -11.05 27.24 -25.06
CA ASN A 143 -11.39 28.36 -25.95
C ASN A 143 -12.70 28.09 -26.71
N GLU A 144 -12.88 26.88 -27.26
CA GLU A 144 -14.13 26.50 -27.93
C GLU A 144 -15.32 26.51 -26.99
N THR A 145 -15.13 26.04 -25.75
CA THR A 145 -16.15 26.05 -24.70
C THR A 145 -16.63 27.47 -24.44
N LEU A 146 -15.72 28.42 -24.25
CA LEU A 146 -16.08 29.84 -24.02
C LEU A 146 -16.77 30.47 -25.22
N SER A 147 -16.27 30.21 -26.43
CA SER A 147 -16.89 30.72 -27.67
C SER A 147 -18.31 30.23 -27.84
N LEU A 148 -18.55 28.92 -27.65
CA LEU A 148 -19.89 28.32 -27.72
C LEU A 148 -20.80 28.89 -26.62
N LEU A 149 -20.32 28.99 -25.37
CA LEU A 149 -21.15 29.56 -24.31
C LEU A 149 -21.56 31.02 -24.62
N ASN A 150 -20.66 31.85 -25.12
CA ASN A 150 -20.99 33.23 -25.50
C ASN A 150 -21.99 33.27 -26.66
N GLN A 151 -21.80 32.44 -27.69
CA GLN A 151 -22.74 32.34 -28.81
C GLN A 151 -24.16 32.00 -28.34
N TYR A 152 -24.31 30.99 -27.50
CA TYR A 152 -25.63 30.57 -27.02
C TYR A 152 -26.24 31.54 -25.98
N ILE A 153 -25.42 32.35 -25.30
CA ILE A 153 -25.91 33.48 -24.48
C ILE A 153 -26.52 34.56 -25.38
N GLU A 154 -25.87 34.89 -26.50
CA GLU A 154 -26.38 35.86 -27.48
C GLU A 154 -27.64 35.37 -28.17
N GLU A 155 -27.69 34.09 -28.56
CA GLU A 155 -28.84 33.46 -29.21
C GLU A 155 -29.99 33.14 -28.23
N GLN A 156 -29.76 33.25 -26.92
CA GLN A 156 -30.69 32.85 -25.85
C GLN A 156 -31.22 31.41 -26.00
N SER A 157 -30.39 30.53 -26.57
CA SER A 157 -30.75 29.16 -26.94
C SER A 157 -30.24 28.13 -25.93
N SER A 158 -30.93 27.00 -25.82
CA SER A 158 -30.53 25.92 -24.91
C SER A 158 -29.38 25.11 -25.49
N LEU A 159 -28.46 24.71 -24.62
CA LEU A 159 -27.32 23.84 -24.95
C LEU A 159 -27.17 22.72 -23.93
N MET A 160 -26.39 21.71 -24.27
CA MET A 160 -25.99 20.66 -23.36
C MET A 160 -24.53 20.82 -22.94
N ILE A 161 -24.27 20.65 -21.65
CA ILE A 161 -22.92 20.57 -21.09
C ILE A 161 -22.65 19.19 -20.50
N ALA A 162 -21.43 18.71 -20.65
CA ALA A 162 -20.86 17.67 -19.79
C ALA A 162 -20.14 18.35 -18.63
N TYR A 163 -20.60 18.09 -17.41
CA TYR A 163 -20.09 18.74 -16.19
C TYR A 163 -19.49 17.71 -15.24
N ALA A 164 -18.23 17.93 -14.85
CA ALA A 164 -17.54 17.12 -13.86
C ALA A 164 -17.94 17.55 -12.43
N ASP A 165 -18.52 16.61 -11.68
CA ASP A 165 -18.87 16.81 -10.28
C ASP A 165 -17.62 16.78 -9.36
N THR A 166 -17.84 16.98 -8.06
CA THR A 166 -16.74 16.97 -7.07
C THR A 166 -16.21 15.56 -6.77
N ASN A 167 -16.94 14.51 -7.16
CA ASN A 167 -16.59 13.11 -6.94
C ASN A 167 -15.93 12.47 -8.18
N GLY A 168 -15.67 13.25 -9.22
CA GLY A 168 -15.07 12.78 -10.48
C GLY A 168 -16.05 12.15 -11.46
N GLY A 169 -17.35 12.17 -11.17
CA GLY A 169 -18.40 11.78 -12.10
C GLY A 169 -18.66 12.87 -13.12
N VAL A 170 -18.88 12.50 -14.39
CA VAL A 170 -19.32 13.42 -15.44
C VAL A 170 -20.82 13.21 -15.65
N THR A 171 -21.59 14.29 -15.59
CA THR A 171 -23.04 14.28 -15.82
C THR A 171 -23.40 15.25 -16.93
N ASN A 172 -24.34 14.86 -17.79
CA ASN A 172 -24.83 15.74 -18.85
C ASN A 172 -26.04 16.55 -18.39
N ARG A 173 -26.03 17.86 -18.66
CA ARG A 173 -27.14 18.78 -18.32
C ARG A 173 -27.53 19.66 -19.49
N ILE A 174 -28.82 19.80 -19.71
CA ILE A 174 -29.39 20.76 -20.66
C ILE A 174 -29.66 22.05 -19.89
N ILE A 175 -29.06 23.14 -20.35
CA ILE A 175 -29.12 24.44 -19.69
C ILE A 175 -29.39 25.56 -20.70
N GLN A 176 -30.03 26.63 -20.25
CA GLN A 176 -30.13 27.88 -20.99
C GLN A 176 -29.16 28.89 -20.37
N PRO A 177 -28.04 29.22 -21.03
CA PRO A 177 -27.03 30.09 -20.46
C PRO A 177 -27.52 31.55 -20.41
N VAL A 178 -27.21 32.26 -19.32
CA VAL A 178 -27.69 33.63 -19.08
C VAL A 178 -26.53 34.62 -19.08
N SER A 179 -25.46 34.33 -18.32
CA SER A 179 -24.31 35.22 -18.23
C SER A 179 -23.07 34.49 -17.74
N ILE A 180 -21.90 35.04 -18.07
CA ILE A 180 -20.61 34.59 -17.55
C ILE A 180 -20.03 35.70 -16.69
N SER A 181 -19.61 35.35 -15.47
CA SER A 181 -18.88 36.25 -14.59
C SER A 181 -17.85 35.47 -13.78
N LEU A 182 -16.63 36.02 -13.63
CA LEU A 182 -15.58 35.47 -12.77
C LEU A 182 -15.30 33.96 -13.01
N GLY A 183 -15.33 33.51 -14.27
CA GLY A 183 -15.10 32.09 -14.62
C GLY A 183 -16.25 31.14 -14.27
N THR A 184 -17.43 31.68 -13.97
CA THR A 184 -18.64 30.93 -13.65
C THR A 184 -19.75 31.30 -14.65
N LEU A 185 -20.40 30.28 -15.19
CA LEU A 185 -21.59 30.40 -16.02
C LEU A 185 -22.82 30.36 -15.12
N THR A 186 -23.67 31.38 -15.22
CA THR A 186 -25.03 31.33 -14.66
C THR A 186 -25.97 30.87 -15.76
N ALA A 187 -26.69 29.77 -15.52
CA ALA A 187 -27.60 29.19 -16.49
C ALA A 187 -28.84 28.60 -15.80
N ARG A 188 -29.95 28.57 -16.52
CA ARG A 188 -31.18 27.93 -16.04
C ARG A 188 -31.13 26.44 -16.41
N ASP A 189 -31.22 25.57 -15.41
CA ASP A 189 -31.25 24.13 -15.63
C ASP A 189 -32.65 23.70 -16.09
N HIS A 190 -32.74 22.93 -17.19
CA HIS A 190 -34.01 22.49 -17.75
C HIS A 190 -34.71 21.41 -16.89
N VAL A 191 -33.95 20.71 -16.04
CA VAL A 191 -34.50 19.67 -15.15
C VAL A 191 -35.16 20.28 -13.91
N THR A 192 -34.50 21.26 -13.28
CA THR A 192 -34.99 21.87 -12.04
C THR A 192 -35.74 23.18 -12.27
N GLY A 193 -35.52 23.85 -13.42
CA GLY A 193 -36.08 25.15 -13.74
C GLY A 193 -35.44 26.32 -12.99
N GLU A 194 -34.44 26.06 -12.15
CA GLU A 194 -33.77 27.06 -11.31
C GLU A 194 -32.50 27.63 -11.97
N LEU A 195 -32.13 28.84 -11.58
CA LEU A 195 -30.84 29.44 -11.94
C LEU A 195 -29.73 28.79 -11.12
N THR A 196 -28.82 28.11 -11.82
CA THR A 196 -27.69 27.39 -11.23
C THR A 196 -26.38 27.96 -11.76
N GLN A 197 -25.35 27.91 -10.92
CA GLN A 197 -23.99 28.34 -11.27
C GLN A 197 -23.11 27.14 -11.61
N PHE A 198 -22.45 27.19 -12.76
CA PHE A 198 -21.53 26.18 -13.26
C PHE A 198 -20.13 26.77 -13.39
N ARG A 199 -19.13 26.13 -12.77
CA ARG A 199 -17.73 26.55 -12.95
C ARG A 199 -17.25 26.15 -14.33
N ILE A 200 -16.82 27.12 -15.13
CA ILE A 200 -16.38 26.87 -16.52
C ILE A 200 -15.23 25.85 -16.58
N PRO A 201 -14.22 25.87 -15.68
CA PRO A 201 -13.15 24.85 -15.68
C PRO A 201 -13.62 23.40 -15.44
N ARG A 202 -14.88 23.19 -15.04
CA ARG A 202 -15.47 21.86 -14.84
C ARG A 202 -16.38 21.41 -15.98
N ILE A 203 -16.56 22.26 -17.00
CA ILE A 203 -17.27 21.90 -18.22
C ILE A 203 -16.25 21.17 -19.11
N THR A 204 -16.50 19.90 -19.35
CA THR A 204 -15.61 19.04 -20.16
C THR A 204 -16.00 19.02 -21.63
N GLY A 205 -17.23 19.39 -21.95
CA GLY A 205 -17.77 19.39 -23.31
C GLY A 205 -19.03 20.24 -23.43
N VAL A 206 -19.25 20.80 -24.61
CA VAL A 206 -20.47 21.55 -24.98
C VAL A 206 -21.01 21.01 -26.30
N ALA A 207 -22.32 20.77 -26.35
CA ALA A 207 -23.01 20.37 -27.58
C ALA A 207 -24.36 21.09 -27.70
N PRO A 208 -24.91 21.22 -28.92
CA PRO A 208 -26.28 21.66 -29.10
C PRO A 208 -27.24 20.80 -28.28
N ALA A 209 -28.28 21.40 -27.70
CA ALA A 209 -29.33 20.63 -27.05
C ALA A 209 -30.00 19.69 -28.10
N PRO A 210 -30.30 18.43 -27.75
CA PRO A 210 -31.06 17.57 -28.63
C PRO A 210 -32.40 18.23 -28.96
N ALA A 211 -32.81 18.19 -30.23
CA ALA A 211 -34.12 18.68 -30.64
C ALA A 211 -35.22 17.93 -29.87
N GLU A 212 -36.22 18.68 -29.38
CA GLU A 212 -37.44 18.12 -28.76
C GLU A 212 -38.23 17.22 -29.74
#